data_AF-Q8CBU8-F1
#
_entry.id   AF-Q8CBU8-F1
#
_cell.length_a   1.000
_cell.length_b   1.000
_cell.length_c   1.000
_cell.angle_alpha   90.00
_cell.angle_beta   90.00
_cell.angle_gamma   90.00
#
_symmetry.space_group_name_H-M   'P 1'
#
loop_
_entity.id
_entity.type
_entity.pdbx_description
1 polymer ?
#
loop_
_entity_poly.entity_id
_entity_poly.type
_entity_poly.pdbx_seq_one_letter_code
_entity_poly.pdbx_strand_id
1 'polypeptide(L)'
;RWSQEFTKHQVLIMTCYVALTVLKNGYLSLSDINLLVFDECHLAILDHPYREIMKLCESCPSCPRILGLTASILNGKCDPEELEEKIQKLERILRSDAETATDLVVLDR
;
A
#
# COMPACT_ATOMS: atom_id res chain seq x y z
N ARG A 1 -22.82 1.56 -12.89
CA ARG A 1 -21.98 0.34 -12.99
C ARG A 1 -21.09 0.20 -11.76
N TRP A 2 -20.15 1.13 -11.51
CA TRP A 2 -19.29 1.09 -10.30
C TRP A 2 -20.05 0.93 -8.98
N SER A 3 -21.08 1.75 -8.74
CA SER A 3 -21.87 1.66 -7.49
C SER A 3 -22.48 0.27 -7.26
N GLN A 4 -22.93 -0.41 -8.31
CA GLN A 4 -23.46 -1.78 -8.19
C GLN A 4 -22.36 -2.77 -7.83
N GLU A 5 -21.17 -2.64 -8.42
CA GLU A 5 -20.03 -3.51 -8.10
C GLU A 5 -19.60 -3.33 -6.63
N PHE A 6 -19.57 -2.09 -6.14
CA PHE A 6 -19.17 -1.77 -4.76
C PHE A 6 -20.20 -2.20 -3.73
N THR A 7 -21.50 -2.16 -4.05
CA THR A 7 -22.54 -2.68 -3.16
C THR A 7 -22.56 -4.22 -3.15
N LYS A 8 -22.24 -4.86 -4.27
CA LYS A 8 -22.37 -6.33 -4.42
C LYS A 8 -21.15 -7.09 -3.90
N HIS A 9 -19.96 -6.49 -3.94
CA HIS A 9 -18.71 -7.17 -3.59
C HIS A 9 -17.99 -6.48 -2.44
N GLN A 10 -17.48 -7.27 -1.50
CA GLN A 10 -16.72 -6.77 -0.35
C GLN A 10 -15.21 -6.68 -0.63
N VAL A 11 -14.72 -7.45 -1.60
CA VAL A 11 -13.31 -7.45 -2.01
C VAL A 11 -13.25 -7.01 -3.47
N LEU A 12 -12.45 -5.99 -3.73
CA LEU A 12 -12.26 -5.40 -5.05
C LEU A 12 -10.78 -5.48 -5.41
N ILE A 13 -10.49 -6.06 -6.58
CA ILE A 13 -9.13 -6.14 -7.12
C ILE A 13 -9.05 -5.17 -8.28
N MET A 14 -8.09 -4.25 -8.23
CA MET A 14 -7.93 -3.20 -9.22
C MET A 14 -6.47 -3.00 -9.58
N THR A 15 -6.21 -2.54 -10.81
CA THR A 15 -4.91 -1.96 -11.14
C THR A 15 -4.78 -0.59 -10.49
N CYS A 16 -3.54 -0.14 -10.25
CA CYS A 16 -3.25 1.10 -9.52
C CYS A 16 -3.91 2.34 -10.15
N TYR A 17 -3.92 2.44 -11.48
CA TYR A 17 -4.56 3.54 -12.20
C TYR A 17 -6.09 3.54 -12.05
N VAL A 18 -6.73 2.37 -12.12
CA VAL A 18 -8.19 2.26 -11.94
C VAL A 18 -8.58 2.65 -10.52
N ALA A 19 -7.86 2.14 -9.51
CA ALA A 19 -8.08 2.52 -8.12
C ALA A 19 -7.94 4.03 -7.90
N LEU A 20 -6.86 4.63 -8.43
CA LEU A 20 -6.64 6.07 -8.34
C LEU A 20 -7.76 6.88 -9.00
N THR A 21 -8.21 6.50 -10.21
CA THR A 21 -9.31 7.17 -10.90
C THR A 21 -10.62 7.06 -10.12
N VAL A 22 -10.94 5.87 -9.60
CA VAL A 22 -12.16 5.62 -8.83
C VAL A 22 -12.20 6.47 -7.55
N LEU A 23 -11.08 6.56 -6.83
CA LEU A 23 -10.96 7.37 -5.62
C LEU A 23 -10.99 8.88 -5.93
N LYS A 24 -10.20 9.35 -6.91
CA LYS A 24 -10.14 10.77 -7.28
C LYS A 24 -11.47 11.33 -7.78
N ASN A 25 -12.22 10.52 -8.53
CA ASN A 25 -13.50 10.93 -9.08
C ASN A 25 -14.66 10.72 -8.09
N GLY A 26 -14.38 10.24 -6.87
CA GLY A 26 -15.39 10.04 -5.82
C GLY A 26 -16.38 8.91 -6.10
N TYR A 27 -16.04 7.96 -6.99
CA TYR A 27 -16.88 6.77 -7.21
C TYR A 27 -16.85 5.82 -6.02
N LEU A 28 -15.74 5.81 -5.27
CA LEU A 28 -15.56 5.08 -4.01
C LEU A 28 -14.89 6.03 -3.00
N SER A 29 -15.42 6.12 -1.79
CA SER A 29 -14.78 6.89 -0.72
C SER A 29 -13.75 6.04 0.00
N LEU A 30 -12.64 6.63 0.43
CA LEU A 30 -11.69 5.97 1.33
C LEU A 30 -12.34 5.57 2.65
N SER A 31 -13.33 6.34 3.12
CA SER A 31 -14.10 6.03 4.33
C SER A 31 -14.96 4.76 4.21
N ASP A 32 -15.25 4.32 2.99
CA ASP A 32 -16.03 3.09 2.73
C ASP A 32 -15.12 1.84 2.66
N ILE A 33 -13.80 2.03 2.79
CA ILE A 33 -12.80 0.96 2.72
C ILE A 33 -12.26 0.70 4.13
N ASN A 34 -12.23 -0.56 4.57
CA ASN A 34 -11.64 -0.91 5.87
C ASN A 34 -10.15 -1.28 5.79
N LEU A 35 -9.71 -1.81 4.64
CA LEU A 35 -8.35 -2.27 4.38
C LEU A 35 -8.01 -2.02 2.91
N LEU A 36 -6.88 -1.36 2.67
CA LEU A 36 -6.28 -1.19 1.35
C LEU A 36 -4.98 -1.98 1.28
N VAL A 37 -4.89 -2.89 0.31
CA VAL A 37 -3.72 -3.75 0.11
C VAL A 37 -2.98 -3.31 -1.15
N PHE A 38 -1.70 -3.01 -1.03
CA PHE A 38 -0.81 -2.73 -2.15
C PHE A 38 0.07 -3.95 -2.43
N ASP A 39 -0.09 -4.53 -3.61
CA ASP A 39 0.88 -5.49 -4.16
C ASP A 39 2.05 -4.74 -4.80
N GLU A 40 3.26 -5.28 -4.68
CA GLU A 40 4.52 -4.60 -5.02
C GLU A 40 4.63 -3.21 -4.39
N CYS A 41 4.38 -3.13 -3.07
CA CYS A 41 4.22 -1.87 -2.35
C CYS A 41 5.49 -0.97 -2.39
N HIS A 42 6.67 -1.57 -2.63
CA HIS A 42 7.93 -0.84 -2.80
C HIS A 42 7.88 0.21 -3.92
N LEU A 43 7.00 0.04 -4.92
CA LEU A 43 6.76 1.03 -5.98
C LEU A 43 6.30 2.39 -5.44
N ALA A 44 5.73 2.46 -4.24
CA ALA A 44 5.29 3.72 -3.61
C ALA A 44 6.45 4.70 -3.31
N ILE A 45 7.69 4.19 -3.21
CA ILE A 45 8.90 5.00 -3.03
C ILE A 45 9.24 5.79 -4.31
N LEU A 46 8.85 5.26 -5.47
CA LEU A 46 9.07 5.81 -6.80
C LEU A 46 7.92 6.75 -7.21
N ASP A 47 7.96 7.24 -8.44
CA ASP A 47 6.86 7.99 -9.04
C ASP A 47 5.76 7.03 -9.56
N HIS A 48 4.95 6.52 -8.65
CA HIS A 48 3.90 5.53 -8.92
C HIS A 48 2.55 5.99 -8.35
N PRO A 49 1.40 5.63 -8.97
CA PRO A 49 0.06 5.98 -8.47
C PRO A 49 -0.20 5.67 -7.00
N TYR A 50 0.50 4.70 -6.41
CA TYR A 50 0.42 4.40 -4.97
C TYR A 50 0.72 5.62 -4.10
N ARG A 51 1.70 6.45 -4.49
CA ARG A 51 2.04 7.68 -3.78
C ARG A 51 0.89 8.68 -3.79
N GLU A 52 0.16 8.76 -4.90
CA GLU A 52 -1.02 9.63 -4.98
C GLU A 52 -2.20 9.11 -4.18
N ILE A 53 -2.44 7.80 -4.20
CA ILE A 53 -3.46 7.16 -3.36
C ILE A 53 -3.17 7.44 -1.88
N MET A 54 -1.90 7.31 -1.46
CA MET A 54 -1.51 7.61 -0.08
C MET A 54 -1.66 9.10 0.30
N LYS A 55 -1.47 10.04 -0.63
CA LYS A 55 -1.80 11.46 -0.39
C LYS A 55 -3.29 11.68 -0.16
N LEU A 56 -4.16 10.97 -0.89
CA LEU A 56 -5.60 11.01 -0.63
C LEU A 56 -5.90 10.48 0.78
N CYS A 57 -5.24 9.39 1.17
CA CYS A 57 -5.31 8.83 2.53
C CYS A 57 -4.85 9.81 3.61
N GLU A 58 -3.74 10.53 3.41
CA GLU A 58 -3.24 11.55 4.34
C GLU A 58 -4.26 12.67 4.59
N SER A 59 -5.00 13.07 3.54
CA SER A 59 -6.05 14.09 3.62
C SER A 59 -7.38 13.57 4.18
N CYS A 60 -7.51 12.26 4.41
CA CYS A 60 -8.75 11.63 4.85
C CYS A 60 -8.66 11.24 6.35
N PRO A 61 -9.51 11.80 7.22
CA PRO A 61 -9.55 11.42 8.63
C PRO A 61 -9.86 9.94 8.86
N SER A 62 -10.66 9.35 7.97
CA SER A 62 -11.09 7.95 8.00
C SER A 62 -10.28 7.09 7.04
N CYS A 63 -8.97 7.32 6.96
CA CYS A 63 -8.07 6.52 6.14
C CYS A 63 -8.20 5.02 6.49
N PRO A 64 -8.30 4.12 5.50
CA PRO A 64 -8.32 2.68 5.74
C PRO A 64 -7.00 2.21 6.37
N ARG A 65 -7.02 1.01 6.96
CA ARG A 65 -5.76 0.32 7.29
C ARG A 65 -5.01 0.02 6.00
N ILE A 66 -3.68 0.17 6.03
CA ILE A 66 -2.82 -0.05 4.88
C ILE A 66 -2.02 -1.33 5.11
N LEU A 67 -1.99 -2.21 4.11
CA LEU A 67 -1.12 -3.37 4.07
C LEU A 67 -0.31 -3.34 2.78
N GLY A 68 1.01 -3.32 2.89
CA GLY A 68 1.92 -3.43 1.75
C GLY A 68 2.51 -4.83 1.67
N LEU A 69 2.44 -5.44 0.49
CA LEU A 69 3.11 -6.69 0.19
C LEU A 69 4.18 -6.44 -0.87
N THR A 70 5.38 -6.96 -0.65
CA THR A 70 6.46 -6.92 -1.63
C THR A 70 7.41 -8.08 -1.41
N ALA A 71 7.93 -8.67 -2.48
CA ALA A 71 8.94 -9.71 -2.38
C ALA A 71 10.34 -9.12 -2.12
N SER A 72 10.57 -7.88 -2.54
CA SER A 72 11.82 -7.16 -2.33
C SER A 72 11.58 -5.65 -2.26
N ILE A 73 12.39 -4.95 -1.48
CA ILE A 73 12.44 -3.48 -1.47
C ILE A 73 13.55 -2.97 -2.42
N LEU A 74 14.44 -3.87 -2.86
CA LEU A 74 15.64 -3.58 -3.63
C LEU A 74 15.65 -4.26 -4.99
N ASN A 75 16.21 -3.56 -5.98
CA ASN A 75 16.54 -4.09 -7.30
C ASN A 75 18.07 -4.26 -7.46
N GLY A 76 18.73 -4.93 -6.52
CA GLY A 76 20.17 -5.21 -6.60
C GLY A 76 20.92 -5.16 -5.28
N LYS A 77 22.26 -5.13 -5.36
CA LYS A 77 23.14 -4.91 -4.21
C LYS A 77 22.99 -3.47 -3.73
N CYS A 78 22.90 -3.30 -2.42
CA CYS A 78 22.61 -2.05 -1.75
C CYS A 78 23.44 -2.02 -0.48
N ASP A 79 23.97 -0.85 -0.11
CA ASP A 79 24.60 -0.70 1.19
C ASP A 79 23.52 -0.79 2.28
N PRO A 80 23.82 -1.35 3.47
CA PRO A 80 22.84 -1.50 4.54
C PRO A 80 22.17 -0.18 4.95
N GLU A 81 22.91 0.93 4.92
CA GLU A 81 22.38 2.26 5.24
C GLU A 81 21.32 2.72 4.22
N GLU A 82 21.56 2.51 2.92
CA GLU A 82 20.59 2.84 1.87
C GLU A 82 19.33 1.97 1.94
N LEU A 83 19.46 0.72 2.38
CA LEU A 83 18.31 -0.17 2.58
C LEU A 83 17.44 0.34 3.72
N GLU A 84 18.06 0.68 4.86
CA GLU A 84 17.38 1.24 6.02
C GLU A 84 16.63 2.54 5.65
N GLU A 85 17.26 3.44 4.91
CA GLU A 85 16.61 4.66 4.41
C GLU A 85 15.38 4.37 3.52
N LYS A 86 15.46 3.35 2.67
CA LYS A 86 14.34 2.95 1.80
C LYS A 86 13.20 2.33 2.59
N ILE A 87 13.50 1.52 3.60
CA ILE A 87 12.50 0.95 4.51
C ILE A 87 11.78 2.07 5.24
N GLN A 88 12.51 2.95 5.93
CA GLN A 88 11.93 4.08 6.65
C GLN A 88 11.10 5.00 5.73
N LYS A 89 11.57 5.20 4.50
CA LYS A 89 10.82 5.98 3.50
C LYS A 89 9.52 5.27 3.10
N LEU A 90 9.54 3.95 2.91
CA LEU A 90 8.36 3.16 2.58
C LEU A 90 7.34 3.19 3.72
N GLU A 91 7.79 2.93 4.95
CA GLU A 91 6.97 2.94 6.16
C GLU A 91 6.28 4.28 6.35
N ARG A 92 7.02 5.39 6.16
CA ARG A 92 6.44 6.73 6.23
C ARG A 92 5.37 6.98 5.16
N ILE A 93 5.58 6.51 3.93
CA ILE A 93 4.64 6.70 2.82
C ILE A 93 3.36 5.86 3.03
N LEU A 94 3.51 4.60 3.44
CA LEU A 94 2.39 3.67 3.62
C LEU A 94 1.72 3.82 5.01
N ARG A 95 2.38 4.52 5.95
CA ARG A 95 1.95 4.67 7.35
C ARG A 95 1.78 3.31 8.02
N SER A 96 2.76 2.45 7.80
CA SER A 96 2.80 1.05 8.25
C SER A 96 4.23 0.68 8.64
N ASP A 97 4.39 -0.33 9.48
CA ASP A 97 5.70 -0.89 9.83
C ASP A 97 6.07 -2.03 8.86
N ALA A 98 7.33 -2.09 8.47
CA ALA A 98 7.86 -3.11 7.57
C ALA A 98 8.41 -4.29 8.38
N GLU A 99 7.96 -5.49 8.05
CA GLU A 99 8.42 -6.73 8.66
C GLU A 99 8.90 -7.69 7.59
N THR A 100 10.00 -8.38 7.85
CA THR A 100 10.55 -9.41 6.95
C THR A 100 10.53 -10.76 7.64
N ALA A 101 10.11 -11.79 6.91
CA ALA A 101 10.18 -13.15 7.43
C ALA A 101 11.65 -13.49 7.69
N THR A 102 12.03 -13.67 8.95
CA THR A 102 13.33 -14.24 9.30
C THR A 102 13.17 -15.75 9.37
N ASP A 103 13.99 -16.50 8.63
CA ASP A 103 14.06 -17.97 8.75
C ASP A 103 14.45 -18.43 10.19
N LEU A 104 14.87 -17.49 11.05
CA LEU A 104 15.35 -17.73 12.40
C LEU A 104 14.27 -17.66 13.50
N VAL A 105 13.07 -17.12 13.25
CA VAL A 105 12.05 -16.95 14.32
C VAL A 105 11.23 -18.23 14.58
N VAL A 106 11.48 -19.31 13.83
CA VAL A 106 10.71 -20.57 13.93
C VAL A 106 11.41 -21.63 14.79
N LEU A 107 12.60 -21.36 15.34
CA LEU A 107 13.35 -22.35 16.13
C LEU A 107 13.16 -22.26 17.67
N ASP A 108 12.38 -21.31 18.18
CA ASP A 108 12.11 -21.18 19.62
C ASP A 108 10.61 -21.38 19.97
N ARG A 109 10.05 -22.54 19.60
CA ARG A 109 8.83 -23.09 20.22
C ARG A 109 8.93 -24.59 20.47
#